data_AF-A0A953X2Q9-F1
#
_entry.id   AF-A0A953X2Q9-F1
#
_cell.length_a   1.000
_cell.length_b   1.000
_cell.length_c   1.000
_cell.angle_alpha   90.00
_cell.angle_beta   90.00
_cell.angle_gamma   90.00
#
_symmetry.space_group_name_H-M   'P 1'
#
loop_
_entity.id
_entity.type
_entity.pdbx_description
1 polymer ?
#
loop_
_entity_poly.entity_id
_entity_poly.type
_entity_poly.pdbx_seq_one_letter_code
_entity_poly.pdbx_strand_id
1 'polypeptide(L)' 'MIALTEQERRILSLATPVAEGLGMEIVRLRIQGGRRPHLQIMAEKAGGAPTDVEDCARLSRALSPVFEAADPIKEAYT' A
#
# COMPACT_ATOMS: atom_id res chain seq x y z
N MET A 1 -11.53 -11.82 -8.16
CA MET A 1 -11.43 -10.39 -8.52
C MET A 1 -11.41 -9.57 -7.25
N ILE A 2 -10.35 -8.81 -7.00
CA ILE A 2 -10.30 -7.88 -5.87
C ILE A 2 -11.18 -6.68 -6.27
N ALA A 3 -12.33 -6.50 -5.61
CA ALA A 3 -13.17 -5.34 -5.83
C ALA A 3 -12.52 -4.14 -5.13
N LEU A 4 -11.75 -3.37 -5.88
CA LEU A 4 -11.08 -2.14 -5.41
C LEU A 4 -11.96 -0.93 -5.74
N THR A 5 -12.18 -0.09 -4.73
CA THR A 5 -12.74 1.26 -4.87
C THR A 5 -11.81 2.17 -5.68
N GLU A 6 -12.32 3.30 -6.18
CA GLU A 6 -11.51 4.29 -6.91
C GLU A 6 -10.28 4.76 -6.10
N GLN A 7 -10.47 4.99 -4.80
CA GLN A 7 -9.38 5.37 -3.90
C GLN A 7 -8.33 4.28 -3.78
N GLU A 8 -8.76 3.03 -3.60
CA GLU A 8 -7.87 1.87 -3.53
C GLU A 8 -7.09 1.64 -4.85
N ARG A 9 -7.71 1.90 -6.00
CA ARG A 9 -7.04 1.86 -7.31
C ARG A 9 -5.96 2.92 -7.42
N ARG A 10 -6.24 4.14 -6.94
CA ARG A 10 -5.28 5.24 -6.93
C ARG A 10 -4.09 4.94 -6.05
N ILE A 11 -4.33 4.44 -4.83
CA ILE A 11 -3.26 4.00 -3.92
C ILE A 11 -2.45 2.85 -4.56
N LEU A 12 -3.12 1.86 -5.16
CA LEU A 12 -2.45 0.75 -5.81
C LEU A 12 -1.53 1.25 -6.94
N SER A 13 -2.00 2.15 -7.81
CA SER A 13 -1.17 2.70 -8.90
C SER A 13 0.09 3.43 -8.44
N LEU A 14 0.06 4.02 -7.24
CA LEU A 14 1.22 4.68 -6.63
C LEU A 14 2.13 3.67 -5.93
N ALA A 15 1.54 2.66 -5.29
CA ALA A 15 2.28 1.71 -4.47
C ALA A 15 2.93 0.58 -5.28
N THR A 16 2.30 0.15 -6.38
CA THR A 16 2.82 -0.90 -7.28
C THR A 16 4.24 -0.63 -7.77
N PRO A 17 4.56 0.53 -8.39
CA PRO A 17 5.92 0.77 -8.88
C PRO A 17 6.97 0.82 -7.76
N VAL A 18 6.58 1.24 -6.55
CA VAL A 18 7.46 1.23 -5.37
C VAL A 18 7.72 -0.19 -4.88
N ALA A 19 6.67 -1.01 -4.81
CA ALA A 19 6.79 -2.42 -4.42
C ALA A 19 7.63 -3.21 -5.43
N GLU A 20 7.38 -3.03 -6.73
CA GLU A 20 8.14 -3.68 -7.80
C GLU A 20 9.62 -3.30 -7.76
N GLY A 21 9.94 -2.03 -7.49
CA GLY A 21 11.32 -1.56 -7.30
C GLY A 21 12.04 -2.19 -6.12
N LEU A 22 11.29 -2.73 -5.15
CA LEU A 22 11.81 -3.48 -3.99
C LEU A 22 11.76 -5.00 -4.20
N GLY A 23 11.34 -5.48 -5.37
CA GLY A 23 11.15 -6.90 -5.65
C GLY A 23 9.95 -7.50 -4.91
N MET A 24 8.91 -6.71 -4.68
CA MET A 24 7.69 -7.10 -3.98
C MET A 24 6.45 -6.87 -4.85
N GLU A 25 5.40 -7.63 -4.58
CA GLU A 25 4.11 -7.57 -5.25
C GLU A 25 3.01 -7.31 -4.23
N ILE A 26 2.09 -6.39 -4.54
CA ILE A 26 0.95 -6.08 -3.66
C ILE A 26 -0.13 -7.13 -3.89
N VAL A 27 -0.33 -7.98 -2.90
CA VAL A 27 -1.32 -9.08 -2.96
C VAL A 27 -2.69 -8.69 -2.40
N ARG A 28 -2.73 -7.64 -1.55
CA ARG A 28 -3.99 -7.13 -0.99
C ARG A 28 -3.86 -5.66 -0.63
N LEU A 29 -4.91 -4.92 -0.92
CA LEU A 29 -5.09 -3.56 -0.44
C LEU A 29 -6.50 -3.43 0.11
N ARG A 30 -6.64 -2.84 1.30
CA ARG A 30 -7.94 -2.58 1.90
C ARG A 30 -7.92 -1.36 2.79
N ILE A 31 -8.93 -0.51 2.66
CA ILE A 31 -9.19 0.57 3.63
C ILE A 31 -10.21 0.05 4.63
N GLN A 32 -9.88 0.09 5.92
CA GLN A 32 -10.75 -0.38 7.00
C GLN A 32 -10.80 0.62 8.15
N GLY A 33 -11.94 0.73 8.80
CA GLY A 33 -12.12 1.59 9.97
C GLY A 33 -13.30 2.53 9.80
N GLY A 34 -13.99 2.81 10.91
CA GLY A 34 -15.10 3.76 10.96
C GLY A 34 -14.58 5.20 11.05
N ARG A 35 -14.52 5.74 12.27
CA ARG A 35 -14.06 7.12 12.53
C ARG A 35 -12.61 7.41 12.13
N ARG A 36 -11.74 6.40 12.05
CA ARG A 36 -10.33 6.53 11.63
C ARG A 36 -10.04 5.46 10.58
N PRO A 37 -10.06 5.81 9.29
CA PRO A 37 -9.74 4.85 8.24
C PRO A 37 -8.25 4.52 8.26
N HIS A 38 -7.95 3.24 8.32
CA HIS A 38 -6.61 2.68 8.21
C HIS A 38 -6.44 2.00 6.86
N LEU A 39 -5.34 2.31 6.19
CA LEU A 39 -4.93 1.65 4.96
C LEU A 39 -4.09 0.41 5.31
N GLN A 40 -4.57 -0.77 4.91
CA GLN A 40 -3.83 -2.02 4.98
C GLN A 40 -3.32 -2.38 3.58
N ILE A 41 -1.99 -2.47 3.45
CA ILE A 41 -1.32 -2.98 2.25
C ILE A 41 -0.60 -4.26 2.65
N MET A 42 -0.91 -5.36 1.97
CA MET A 42 -0.14 -6.60 2.07
C MET A 42 0.68 -6.74 0.80
N ALA A 43 1.97 -6.96 0.98
CA ALA A 43 2.89 -7.25 -0.09
C ALA A 43 3.62 -8.56 0.21
N GLU A 44 4.00 -9.26 -0.85
CA GLU A 44 4.81 -10.47 -0.80
C GLU A 44 6.03 -10.28 -1.69
N LYS A 45 7.17 -10.89 -1.35
CA LYS A 45 8.33 -10.89 -2.25
C LYS A 45 8.00 -11.61 -3.56
N ALA A 46 8.39 -11.01 -4.67
CA ALA A 46 8.26 -11.60 -5.99
C ALA A 46 8.96 -12.97 -6.03
N GLY A 47 8.30 -13.97 -6.61
CA GLY A 47 8.81 -15.33 -6.67
C GLY A 47 8.54 -16.19 -5.43
N GLY A 48 7.70 -15.74 -4.48
CA GLY A 48 7.20 -16.56 -3.37
C GLY A 48 8.19 -16.73 -2.22
N ALA A 49 9.18 -15.84 -2.11
CA ALA A 49 10.10 -15.84 -0.97
C ALA A 49 9.37 -15.41 0.33
N PRO A 50 9.79 -15.93 1.50
CA PRO A 50 9.22 -15.50 2.77
C PRO A 50 9.44 -14.01 2.96
N THR A 51 8.35 -13.31 3.26
CA THR A 51 8.34 -11.87 3.56
C THR A 51 8.42 -11.70 5.07
N ASP A 52 9.37 -10.88 5.54
CA ASP A 52 9.56 -10.61 6.95
C ASP A 52 9.06 -9.21 7.35
N VAL A 53 9.22 -8.87 8.62
CA VAL A 53 8.81 -7.56 9.15
C VAL A 53 9.72 -6.43 8.63
N GLU A 54 10.98 -6.73 8.32
CA GLU A 54 11.95 -5.77 7.79
C GLU A 54 11.54 -5.33 6.38
N ASP A 55 11.07 -6.26 5.55
CA ASP A 55 10.52 -6.05 4.22
C ASP A 55 9.31 -5.11 4.27
N CYS A 56 8.37 -5.41 5.19
CA CYS A 56 7.20 -4.57 5.41
C CYS A 56 7.60 -3.15 5.83
N ALA A 57 8.61 -3.03 6.71
CA ALA A 57 9.12 -1.75 7.16
C ALA A 57 9.84 -0.97 6.03
N ARG A 58 10.57 -1.65 5.15
CA ARG A 58 11.20 -1.05 3.97
C ARG A 58 10.16 -0.52 3.00
N LEU A 59 9.15 -1.33 2.68
CA LEU A 59 8.05 -0.90 1.82
C LEU A 59 7.30 0.29 2.41
N SER A 60 6.96 0.23 3.70
CA SER A 60 6.28 1.33 4.40
C SER A 60 7.07 2.64 4.35
N ARG A 61 8.39 2.60 4.59
CA ARG A 61 9.26 3.78 4.50
C ARG A 61 9.37 4.32 3.07
N ALA A 62 9.43 3.45 2.07
CA ALA A 62 9.50 3.85 0.67
C ALA A 62 8.19 4.48 0.17
N LEU A 63 7.04 4.01 0.67
CA LEU A 63 5.72 4.52 0.31
C LEU A 63 5.38 5.86 0.98
N SER A 64 5.90 6.12 2.19
CA SER A 64 5.61 7.37 2.95
C SER A 64 5.78 8.65 2.12
N PRO A 65 6.94 8.93 1.48
CA PRO A 65 7.11 10.16 0.72
C PRO A 65 6.20 10.24 -0.52
N VAL A 66 5.86 9.10 -1.13
CA VAL A 66 4.97 9.05 -2.29
C VAL A 66 3.54 9.40 -1.89
N PHE A 67 3.07 8.85 -0.75
CA PHE A 67 1.73 9.13 -0.24
C PHE A 67 1.61 10.54 0.33
N GLU A 68 2.64 11.07 0.98
CA GLU A 68 2.67 12.47 1.44
C GLU A 68 2.57 13.46 0.27
N ALA A 69 3.27 13.18 -0.85
CA ALA A 69 3.24 14.05 -2.02
C ALA A 69 1.93 13.93 -2.83
N ALA A 70 1.40 12.72 -2.98
CA ALA A 70 0.23 12.46 -3.82
C ALA A 70 -1.11 12.71 -3.12
N ASP A 71 -1.10 12.75 -1.79
CA ASP A 71 -2.27 12.79 -0.89
C ASP A 71 -3.46 11.98 -1.45
N PRO A 72 -3.31 10.64 -1.55
CA PRO A 72 -4.32 9.81 -2.21
C PRO A 72 -5.59 9.63 -1.38
N ILE A 73 -5.61 10.05 -0.12
CA ILE A 73 -6.72 9.91 0.82
C ILE A 73 -7.25 11.31 1.15
N LYS A 74 -8.07 11.85 0.25
CA LYS A 74 -8.52 13.25 0.28
C LYS A 74 -9.63 13.60 1.28
N GLU A 75 -9.94 12.71 2.23
CA GLU A 75 -10.84 13.06 3.33
C GLU A 75 -10.02 13.23 4.62
N ALA A 76 -10.02 14.47 5.10
CA ALA A 76 -9.29 14.95 6.24
C ALA A 76 -9.36 13.98 7.42
N TYR A 77 -8.20 13.50 7.83
CA TYR A 77 -8.01 12.84 9.11
C TYR A 77 -8.29 13.86 10.23
N THR A 78 -9.16 13.50 11.18
CA THR A 78 -9.25 14.05 12.53
C THR A 78 -9.38 12.87 13.50
#